data_AF-A0A2G9UI72-F1
#
_entry.id   AF-A0A2G9UI72-F1
#
_cell.length_a   1.000
_cell.length_b   1.000
_cell.length_c   1.000
_cell.angle_alpha   90.00
_cell.angle_beta   90.00
_cell.angle_gamma   90.00
#
_symmetry.space_group_name_H-M   'P 1'
#
loop_
_entity.id
_entity.type
_entity.pdbx_description
1 polymer ?
#
loop_
_entity_poly.entity_id
_entity_poly.type
_entity_poly.pdbx_seq_one_letter_code
_entity_poly.pdbx_strand_id
1 'polypeptide(L)'
;MRKQGVAVRGTLKCGPVASNHSKVRIVDIDYGVDPDDTLDEKRTDDMGRFEVTGTTRELTPIDPVLYIWHECMDEQTPCSRKLKFVIPKKFIHNGNPAPEQWLDIGVINLEGSFDDEGRECVN
;
A
#
# COMPACT_ATOMS: atom_id res chain seq x y z
N MET A 1 -24.06 0.18 -7.18
CA MET A 1 -22.67 0.20 -6.69
C MET A 1 -22.06 1.57 -6.99
N ARG A 2 -21.49 2.22 -5.99
CA ARG A 2 -20.85 3.55 -6.03
C ARG A 2 -19.37 3.36 -6.32
N LYS A 3 -18.78 4.25 -7.14
CA LYS A 3 -17.34 4.22 -7.38
C LYS A 3 -16.63 4.78 -6.15
N GLN A 4 -15.70 4.02 -5.60
CA GLN A 4 -14.93 4.38 -4.40
C GLN A 4 -13.48 4.01 -4.63
N GLY A 5 -12.56 4.70 -3.96
CA GLY A 5 -11.14 4.41 -4.05
C GLY A 5 -10.32 5.21 -3.06
N VAL A 6 -9.02 4.93 -3.03
CA VAL A 6 -8.04 5.67 -2.22
C VAL A 6 -6.80 5.95 -3.04
N ALA A 7 -6.06 6.98 -2.63
CA ALA A 7 -4.79 7.38 -3.23
C ALA A 7 -3.76 7.58 -2.13
N VAL A 8 -2.62 6.90 -2.25
CA VAL A 8 -1.56 6.90 -1.25
C VAL A 8 -0.22 7.21 -1.92
N ARG A 9 0.60 8.02 -1.26
CA ARG A 9 1.96 8.30 -1.68
C ARG A 9 2.92 8.31 -0.50
N GLY A 10 4.20 8.15 -0.81
CA GLY A 10 5.26 8.21 0.18
C GLY A 10 6.63 7.90 -0.41
N THR A 11 7.62 7.79 0.47
CA THR A 11 8.99 7.40 0.12
C THR A 11 9.47 6.29 1.05
N LEU A 12 10.02 5.22 0.49
CA LEU A 12 10.58 4.10 1.21
C LEU A 12 12.10 4.13 1.17
N LYS A 13 12.73 3.91 2.33
CA LYS A 13 14.19 3.82 2.49
C LYS A 13 14.58 2.47 3.08
N CYS A 14 15.82 2.07 2.82
CA CYS A 14 16.48 0.97 3.50
C CYS A 14 17.79 1.51 4.09
N GLY A 15 17.76 1.87 5.39
CA GLY A 15 18.86 2.59 6.02
C GLY A 15 19.14 3.92 5.32
N PRO A 16 20.37 4.19 4.86
CA PRO A 16 20.73 5.44 4.19
C PRO A 16 20.30 5.51 2.72
N VAL A 17 19.93 4.39 2.09
CA VAL A 17 19.62 4.32 0.66
C VAL A 17 18.12 4.28 0.39
N ALA A 18 17.73 4.61 -0.85
CA ALA A 18 16.35 4.44 -1.31
C ALA A 18 15.99 2.96 -1.38
N SER A 19 14.77 2.60 -0.96
CA SER A 19 14.22 1.26 -1.20
C SER A 19 13.53 1.26 -2.56
N ASN A 20 14.30 1.06 -3.63
CA ASN A 20 13.78 1.01 -4.99
C ASN A 20 13.07 -0.31 -5.28
N HIS A 21 12.13 -0.27 -6.21
CA HIS A 21 11.39 -1.42 -6.74
C HIS A 21 10.61 -2.26 -5.72
N SER A 22 10.43 -1.73 -4.50
CA SER A 22 9.57 -2.30 -3.46
C SER A 22 8.13 -2.24 -3.93
N LYS A 23 7.38 -3.32 -3.73
CA LYS A 23 6.00 -3.43 -4.21
C LYS A 23 5.05 -2.75 -3.22
N VAL A 24 4.10 -2.00 -3.74
CA VAL A 24 3.01 -1.38 -2.98
C VAL A 24 1.67 -1.74 -3.63
N ARG A 25 0.68 -2.16 -2.84
CA ARG A 25 -0.64 -2.55 -3.36
C ARG A 25 -1.74 -2.02 -2.47
N ILE A 26 -2.74 -1.41 -3.08
CA ILE A 26 -3.99 -1.07 -2.39
C ILE A 26 -4.94 -2.26 -2.54
N VAL A 27 -5.49 -2.71 -1.43
CA VAL A 27 -6.48 -3.78 -1.37
C VAL A 27 -7.67 -3.30 -0.57
N ASP A 28 -8.87 -3.61 -1.05
CA ASP A 28 -10.09 -3.54 -0.26
C ASP A 28 -10.25 -4.86 0.50
N ILE A 29 -10.35 -4.81 1.83
CA ILE A 29 -10.53 -6.03 2.63
C ILE A 29 -12.02 -6.22 2.87
N ASP A 30 -12.57 -7.29 2.30
CA ASP A 30 -13.97 -7.64 2.48
C ASP A 30 -14.13 -8.62 3.64
N TYR A 31 -14.90 -8.21 4.65
CA TYR A 31 -15.23 -9.08 5.79
C TYR A 31 -16.48 -9.95 5.53
N GLY A 32 -16.90 -10.09 4.26
CA GLY A 32 -18.15 -10.69 3.81
C GLY A 32 -17.98 -11.88 2.85
N VAL A 33 -18.87 -11.99 1.86
CA VAL A 33 -18.87 -13.07 0.85
C VAL A 33 -17.99 -12.72 -0.35
N ASP A 34 -17.69 -11.44 -0.50
CA ASP A 34 -16.89 -10.91 -1.61
C ASP A 34 -15.39 -11.12 -1.32
N PRO A 35 -14.60 -11.55 -2.32
CA PRO A 35 -13.17 -11.76 -2.16
C PRO A 35 -12.42 -10.42 -2.13
N ASP A 36 -11.40 -10.30 -1.28
CA ASP A 36 -10.52 -9.12 -1.20
C ASP A 36 -10.10 -8.60 -2.59
N ASP A 37 -10.48 -7.38 -2.91
CA ASP A 37 -10.25 -6.77 -4.21
C ASP A 37 -8.93 -5.99 -4.25
N THR A 38 -8.02 -6.38 -5.15
CA THR A 38 -6.85 -5.55 -5.46
C THR A 38 -7.28 -4.33 -6.28
N LEU A 39 -7.09 -3.14 -5.73
CA LEU A 39 -7.51 -1.89 -6.39
C LEU A 39 -6.46 -1.38 -7.37
N ASP A 40 -5.20 -1.35 -6.96
CA ASP A 40 -4.04 -0.98 -7.81
C ASP A 40 -2.73 -1.50 -7.18
N GLU A 41 -1.72 -1.71 -8.00
CA GLU A 41 -0.38 -2.13 -7.58
C GLU A 41 0.69 -1.35 -8.34
N LYS A 42 1.74 -0.93 -7.62
CA LYS A 42 2.92 -0.30 -8.21
C LYS A 42 4.21 -0.74 -7.51
N ARG A 43 5.33 -0.29 -8.06
CA ARG A 43 6.65 -0.39 -7.44
C ARG A 43 7.22 1.00 -7.20
N THR A 44 8.04 1.14 -6.15
CA THR A 44 8.78 2.37 -5.89
C THR A 44 9.78 2.68 -7.01
N ASP A 45 9.96 3.97 -7.30
CA ASP A 45 10.95 4.45 -8.27
C ASP A 45 12.39 4.33 -7.73
N ASP A 46 13.37 4.78 -8.52
CA ASP A 46 14.80 4.74 -8.15
C ASP A 46 15.15 5.59 -6.92
N MET A 47 14.28 6.53 -6.54
CA MET A 47 14.41 7.34 -5.34
C MET A 47 13.55 6.79 -4.17
N GLY A 48 12.94 5.61 -4.33
CA GLY A 48 12.10 4.97 -3.32
C GLY A 48 10.70 5.59 -3.22
N ARG A 49 10.31 6.49 -4.13
CA ARG A 49 9.02 7.18 -4.09
C ARG A 49 7.94 6.33 -4.76
N PHE A 50 6.70 6.46 -4.28
CA PHE A 50 5.55 5.85 -4.92
C PHE A 50 4.30 6.74 -4.84
N GLU A 51 3.43 6.58 -5.83
CA GLU A 51 2.07 7.15 -5.88
C GLU A 51 1.13 6.09 -6.47
N VAL A 52 0.30 5.48 -5.62
CA VAL A 52 -0.62 4.39 -6.00
C VAL A 52 -2.07 4.84 -5.76
N THR A 53 -2.95 4.58 -6.72
CA THR A 53 -4.36 4.97 -6.65
C THR A 53 -5.21 3.95 -7.37
N GLY A 54 -6.21 3.44 -6.66
CA GLY A 54 -7.10 2.39 -7.17
C GLY A 54 -8.55 2.70 -6.82
N THR A 55 -9.46 2.16 -7.63
CA THR A 55 -10.91 2.33 -7.40
C THR A 55 -11.65 1.03 -7.66
N THR A 56 -12.64 0.73 -6.83
CA THR A 56 -13.63 -0.34 -7.04
C THR A 56 -15.05 0.25 -7.11
N ARG A 57 -16.05 -0.61 -7.32
CA ARG A 57 -17.47 -0.27 -7.26
C ARG A 57 -18.12 -1.10 -6.16
N GLU A 58 -18.46 -0.48 -5.05
CA GLU A 58 -19.11 -1.17 -3.93
C GLU A 58 -20.43 -0.54 -3.52
N LEU A 59 -21.26 -1.27 -2.78
CA LEU A 59 -22.48 -0.71 -2.21
C LEU A 59 -22.20 0.05 -0.89
N THR A 60 -21.33 -0.50 -0.05
CA THR A 60 -20.90 0.02 1.25
C THR A 60 -19.55 0.74 1.17
N PRO A 61 -19.16 1.54 2.16
CA PRO A 61 -17.82 2.11 2.20
C PRO A 61 -16.74 1.04 2.29
N ILE A 62 -15.78 1.11 1.37
CA ILE A 62 -14.62 0.23 1.29
C ILE A 62 -13.82 0.21 2.61
N ASP A 63 -13.04 -0.85 2.83
CA ASP A 63 -12.12 -1.08 3.95
C ASP A 63 -10.66 -1.17 3.46
N PRO A 64 -10.09 -0.04 2.99
CA PRO A 64 -8.87 -0.05 2.21
C PRO A 64 -7.63 -0.19 3.08
N VAL A 65 -6.68 -0.97 2.58
CA VAL A 65 -5.34 -1.11 3.14
C VAL A 65 -4.26 -0.92 2.08
N LEU A 66 -3.11 -0.39 2.49
CA LEU A 66 -1.89 -0.41 1.70
C LEU A 66 -1.00 -1.53 2.24
N TYR A 67 -0.64 -2.47 1.36
CA TYR A 67 0.43 -3.43 1.62
C TYR A 67 1.72 -2.97 0.99
N ILE A 68 2.83 -3.19 1.69
CA ILE A 68 4.19 -2.90 1.21
C ILE A 68 5.01 -4.18 1.35
N TRP A 69 5.65 -4.61 0.26
CA TRP A 69 6.60 -5.73 0.27
C TRP A 69 8.00 -5.24 -0.06
N HIS A 70 8.98 -5.64 0.75
CA HIS A 70 10.37 -5.23 0.61
C HIS A 70 11.35 -6.30 1.06
N GLU A 71 12.60 -6.15 0.59
CA GLU A 71 13.73 -7.03 0.90
C GLU A 71 14.81 -6.33 1.75
N CYS A 72 14.49 -5.15 2.30
CA CYS A 72 15.45 -4.37 3.09
C CYS A 72 16.07 -5.21 4.22
N MET A 73 17.42 -5.34 4.17
CA MET A 73 18.23 -6.15 5.09
C MET A 73 17.85 -7.64 5.13
N ASP A 74 17.24 -8.18 4.07
CA ASP A 74 16.57 -9.49 4.11
C ASP A 74 16.60 -10.28 2.77
N GLU A 75 17.43 -9.86 1.82
CA GLU A 75 17.49 -10.36 0.42
C GLU A 75 17.70 -11.88 0.24
N GLN A 76 18.17 -12.58 1.27
CA GLN A 76 18.46 -14.03 1.23
C GLN A 76 17.34 -14.87 1.83
N THR A 77 16.35 -14.26 2.47
CA THR A 77 15.25 -14.99 3.09
C THR A 77 14.13 -15.20 2.06
N PRO A 78 13.55 -16.41 1.94
CA PRO A 78 12.46 -16.64 1.00
C PRO A 78 11.26 -15.71 1.25
N CYS A 79 10.68 -15.16 0.18
CA CYS A 79 9.50 -14.29 0.21
C CYS A 79 9.75 -12.94 0.89
N SER A 80 8.96 -11.90 0.60
CA SER A 80 9.28 -10.54 1.07
C SER A 80 8.71 -10.25 2.46
N ARG A 81 9.38 -9.39 3.24
CA ARG A 81 8.79 -8.74 4.42
C ARG A 81 7.55 -7.94 3.98
N LYS A 82 6.46 -8.02 4.74
CA LYS A 82 5.17 -7.43 4.42
C LYS A 82 4.66 -6.52 5.53
N LEU A 83 4.42 -5.26 5.20
CA LEU A 83 3.75 -4.29 6.06
C LEU A 83 2.29 -4.10 5.64
N LYS A 84 1.41 -3.85 6.61
CA LYS A 84 0.01 -3.50 6.41
C LYS A 84 -0.28 -2.12 7.01
N PHE A 85 -0.73 -1.19 6.19
CA PHE A 85 -1.22 0.12 6.62
C PHE A 85 -2.72 0.20 6.39
N VAL A 86 -3.49 0.39 7.46
CA VAL A 86 -4.93 0.65 7.36
C VAL A 86 -5.13 2.09 6.92
N ILE A 87 -5.85 2.30 5.81
CA ILE A 87 -6.10 3.63 5.28
C ILE A 87 -7.39 4.17 5.92
N PRO A 88 -7.35 5.33 6.61
CA PRO A 88 -8.55 5.87 7.24
C PRO A 88 -9.65 6.18 6.21
N LYS A 89 -10.89 5.76 6.50
CA LYS A 89 -12.05 5.93 5.58
C LYS A 89 -12.29 7.37 5.11
N LYS A 90 -11.80 8.38 5.84
CA LYS A 90 -11.87 9.79 5.42
C LYS A 90 -11.13 10.10 4.11
N PHE A 91 -10.18 9.25 3.70
CA PHE A 91 -9.44 9.39 2.43
C PHE A 91 -10.13 8.71 1.25
N ILE A 92 -11.29 8.07 1.45
CA ILE A 92 -12.07 7.49 0.37
C ILE A 92 -12.57 8.61 -0.56
N HIS A 93 -12.29 8.47 -1.85
CA HIS A 93 -12.74 9.38 -2.91
C HIS A 93 -13.67 8.66 -3.92
N ASN A 94 -14.44 9.44 -4.69
CA ASN A 94 -15.48 8.91 -5.57
C ASN A 94 -15.04 8.71 -7.04
N GLY A 95 -13.73 8.48 -7.27
CA GLY A 95 -13.17 8.43 -8.62
C GLY A 95 -11.77 8.99 -8.70
N ASN A 96 -11.61 10.24 -9.14
CA ASN A 96 -10.29 10.88 -9.18
C ASN A 96 -10.06 11.63 -7.85
N PRO A 97 -8.93 11.41 -7.16
CA PRO A 97 -8.64 12.07 -5.88
C PRO A 97 -8.33 13.56 -6.09
N ALA A 98 -8.94 14.43 -5.29
CA ALA A 98 -8.47 15.81 -5.11
C ALA A 98 -7.14 15.82 -4.32
N PRO A 99 -6.31 16.88 -4.41
CA PRO A 99 -5.02 16.95 -3.72
C PRO A 99 -5.06 16.62 -2.22
N GLU A 100 -6.11 17.08 -1.52
CA GLU A 100 -6.34 16.85 -0.10
C GLU A 100 -6.79 15.42 0.26
N GLN A 101 -7.19 14.63 -0.74
CA GLN A 101 -7.63 13.24 -0.56
C GLN A 101 -6.48 12.24 -0.73
N TRP A 102 -5.28 12.71 -1.05
CA TRP A 102 -4.08 11.89 -1.01
C TRP A 102 -3.63 11.67 0.43
N LEU A 103 -3.49 10.41 0.82
CA LEU A 103 -2.78 10.06 2.05
C LEU A 103 -1.27 10.05 1.76
N ASP A 104 -0.56 11.03 2.31
CA ASP A 104 0.89 11.08 2.29
C ASP A 104 1.44 10.42 3.56
N ILE A 105 2.06 9.25 3.43
CA ILE A 105 2.65 8.52 4.57
C ILE A 105 4.07 8.99 4.91
N GLY A 106 4.59 10.00 4.20
CA GLY A 106 5.91 10.56 4.42
C GLY A 106 7.04 9.62 4.03
N VAL A 107 8.09 9.58 4.85
CA VAL A 107 9.26 8.72 4.65
C VAL A 107 9.25 7.59 5.67
N ILE A 108 9.27 6.35 5.17
CA ILE A 108 9.36 5.15 6.00
C ILE A 108 10.71 4.48 5.75
N ASN A 109 11.49 4.28 6.82
CA ASN A 109 12.72 3.51 6.77
C ASN A 109 12.45 2.05 7.17
N LEU A 110 12.60 1.15 6.22
CA LEU A 110 12.29 -0.28 6.29
C LEU A 110 13.41 -1.10 6.96
N GLU A 111 14.50 -0.45 7.38
CA GLU A 111 15.53 -1.07 8.23
C GLU A 111 14.98 -1.42 9.61
N GLY A 112 13.99 -0.65 10.09
CA GLY A 112 13.26 -0.96 11.32
C GLY A 112 12.32 -2.16 11.15
N SER A 113 12.06 -2.87 12.25
CA SER A 113 10.99 -3.86 12.35
C SER A 113 9.70 -3.20 12.83
N PHE A 114 8.56 -3.72 12.38
CA PHE A 114 7.23 -3.26 12.77
C PHE A 114 6.50 -4.40 13.49
N ASP A 115 5.75 -4.09 14.55
CA ASP A 115 5.17 -5.11 15.45
C ASP A 115 4.30 -6.17 14.72
N ASP A 116 3.50 -5.74 13.74
CA ASP A 116 2.61 -6.61 12.95
C ASP A 116 3.20 -6.92 11.54
N GLU A 117 4.52 -6.89 11.40
CA GLU A 117 5.19 -7.24 10.15
C GLU A 117 5.08 -8.75 9.87
N GLY A 118 4.60 -9.08 8.67
CA GLY A 118 4.48 -10.45 8.19
C GLY A 118 5.50 -10.77 7.10
N ARG A 119 5.32 -11.92 6.46
CA ARG A 119 6.07 -12.34 5.28
C ARG A 119 5.13 -13.00 4.27
N GLU A 120 5.30 -12.69 2.99
CA GLU A 120 4.44 -13.22 1.93
C GLU A 120 5.21 -13.33 0.60
N CYS A 121 4.95 -14.43 -0.12
CA CYS A 121 5.55 -14.68 -1.43
C CYS A 121 4.65 -14.04 -2.49
N VAL A 122 5.10 -12.92 -3.07
CA VAL A 122 4.35 -12.19 -4.10
C VAL A 122 5.14 -12.19 -5.41
N ASN A 123 4.52 -12.73 -6.47
CA ASN A 123 5.09 -12.70 -7.83
C ASN A 123 5.12 -11.28 -8.40
#